data_AF-A0A928H6W8-F1
#
_entry.id   AF-A0A928H6W8-F1
#
_cell.length_a   1.000
_cell.length_b   1.000
_cell.length_c   1.000
_cell.angle_alpha   90.00
_cell.angle_beta   90.00
_cell.angle_gamma   90.00
#
_symmetry.space_group_name_H-M   'P 1'
#
loop_
_entity.id
_entity.type
_entity.pdbx_description
1 polymer ?
#
loop_
_entity_poly.entity_id
_entity_poly.type
_entity_poly.pdbx_seq_one_letter_code
_entity_poly.pdbx_strand_id
1 'polypeptide(L)'
;MQAETYEIPSHPEVTETEYQEALELVKRTGCASTPFFQIKLGIGYNRAASLIKMMESRGVVGPTQDNTNWHAVLIPTENKAEEIFDGLADERLQSLETLKRHSHPEWRRKIQVCVDSIKYVITEQNSQIARLKREHEGLLSKLKEIEQALDEYDAKPAPSNETKENC
;
A
#
# COMPACT_ATOMS: atom_id res chain seq x y z
N MET A 1 -39.09 -18.08 26.80
CA MET A 1 -37.64 -17.87 26.65
C MET A 1 -37.35 -17.83 25.16
N GLN A 2 -37.13 -16.64 24.60
CA GLN A 2 -36.67 -16.53 23.21
C GLN A 2 -35.18 -16.86 23.22
N ALA A 3 -34.78 -17.87 22.46
CA ALA A 3 -33.37 -18.17 22.26
C ALA A 3 -32.80 -17.09 21.35
N GLU A 4 -32.01 -16.18 21.91
CA GLU A 4 -31.13 -15.33 21.13
C GLU A 4 -30.15 -16.24 20.39
N THR A 5 -30.37 -16.43 19.10
CA THR A 5 -29.42 -17.09 18.22
C THR A 5 -28.22 -16.16 18.07
N TYR A 6 -27.14 -16.49 18.78
CA TYR A 6 -25.84 -15.85 18.61
C TYR A 6 -25.29 -16.24 17.24
N GLU A 7 -25.35 -15.31 16.28
CA GLU A 7 -24.69 -15.47 14.99
C GLU A 7 -23.18 -15.54 15.21
N ILE A 8 -22.62 -16.74 15.12
CA ILE A 8 -21.17 -16.93 15.12
C ILE A 8 -20.66 -16.29 13.83
N PRO A 9 -19.77 -15.28 13.86
CA PRO A 9 -19.25 -14.66 12.65
C PRO A 9 -18.53 -15.73 11.82
N SER A 10 -19.14 -16.10 10.71
CA SER A 10 -18.77 -17.26 9.89
C SER A 10 -17.52 -17.05 9.04
N HIS A 11 -16.83 -15.92 9.21
CA HIS A 11 -15.60 -15.64 8.50
C HIS A 11 -14.57 -14.99 9.43
N PRO A 12 -13.38 -15.59 9.59
CA PRO A 12 -12.28 -14.85 10.21
C PRO A 12 -11.96 -13.65 9.32
N GLU A 13 -12.18 -12.46 9.87
CA GLU A 13 -11.85 -11.21 9.23
C GLU A 13 -10.32 -11.15 9.09
N VAL A 14 -9.86 -11.26 7.85
CA VAL A 14 -8.46 -11.00 7.50
C VAL A 14 -8.32 -9.49 7.45
N THR A 15 -7.38 -8.97 8.22
CA THR A 15 -7.13 -7.52 8.25
C THR A 15 -6.38 -7.08 7.00
N GLU A 16 -6.51 -5.82 6.59
CA GLU A 16 -5.74 -5.29 5.46
C GLU A 16 -4.23 -5.38 5.72
N THR A 17 -3.78 -5.25 6.97
CA THR A 17 -2.38 -5.43 7.36
C THR A 17 -1.87 -6.83 7.03
N GLU A 18 -2.61 -7.88 7.40
CA GLU A 18 -2.24 -9.27 7.11
C GLU A 18 -2.24 -9.57 5.61
N TYR A 19 -3.14 -8.94 4.87
CA TYR A 19 -3.17 -9.03 3.41
C TYR A 19 -1.91 -8.40 2.79
N GLN A 20 -1.48 -7.22 3.25
CA GLN A 20 -0.29 -6.57 2.73
C GLN A 20 0.98 -7.37 3.04
N GLU A 21 1.11 -7.92 4.25
CA GLU A 21 2.23 -8.80 4.62
C GLU A 21 2.28 -10.07 3.74
N ALA A 22 1.11 -10.69 3.51
CA ALA A 22 0.99 -11.83 2.60
C ALA A 22 1.40 -11.45 1.17
N LEU A 23 0.98 -10.27 0.69
CA LEU A 23 1.28 -9.78 -0.65
C LEU A 23 2.77 -9.55 -0.87
N GLU A 24 3.46 -8.93 0.08
CA GLU A 24 4.91 -8.74 0.03
C GLU A 24 5.65 -10.10 0.01
N LEU A 25 5.18 -11.04 0.81
CA LEU A 25 5.75 -12.37 0.84
C LEU A 25 5.61 -13.08 -0.52
N VAL A 26 4.41 -13.01 -1.14
CA VAL A 26 4.15 -13.58 -2.46
C VAL A 26 4.99 -12.91 -3.56
N LYS A 27 5.16 -11.59 -3.51
CA LYS A 27 6.02 -10.85 -4.46
C LYS A 27 7.47 -11.30 -4.40
N ARG A 28 7.98 -11.53 -3.19
CA ARG A 28 9.37 -11.94 -2.97
C ARG A 28 9.61 -13.41 -3.30
N THR A 29 8.71 -14.32 -2.90
CA THR A 29 8.94 -15.77 -3.04
C THR A 29 8.36 -16.36 -4.32
N GLY A 30 7.37 -15.70 -4.93
CA GLY A 30 6.62 -16.26 -6.06
C GLY A 30 5.69 -17.41 -5.68
N CYS A 31 5.35 -17.54 -4.41
CA CYS A 31 4.68 -18.71 -3.87
C CYS A 31 3.51 -18.33 -2.97
N ALA A 32 2.35 -18.95 -3.18
CA ALA A 32 1.17 -18.79 -2.35
C ALA A 32 0.55 -20.15 -2.01
N SER A 33 0.42 -20.49 -0.73
CA SER A 33 -0.35 -21.64 -0.27
C SER A 33 -0.83 -21.45 1.17
N THR A 34 -1.89 -22.15 1.55
CA THR A 34 -2.40 -22.07 2.92
C THR A 34 -1.35 -22.46 3.96
N PRO A 35 -0.61 -23.59 3.85
CA PRO A 35 0.44 -23.95 4.82
C PRO A 35 1.59 -22.95 4.83
N PHE A 36 1.93 -22.36 3.69
CA PHE A 36 2.98 -21.36 3.59
C PHE A 36 2.64 -20.11 4.40
N PHE A 37 1.40 -19.61 4.30
CA PHE A 37 0.97 -18.46 5.10
C PHE A 37 0.81 -18.78 6.59
N GLN A 38 0.40 -20.00 6.95
CA GLN A 38 0.35 -20.41 8.36
C GLN A 38 1.72 -20.29 9.04
N ILE A 39 2.77 -20.78 8.39
CA ILE A 39 4.13 -20.76 8.95
C ILE A 39 4.72 -19.36 8.92
N LYS A 40 4.53 -18.62 7.82
CA LYS A 40 5.20 -17.33 7.62
C LYS A 40 4.53 -16.17 8.35
N LEU A 41 3.21 -16.20 8.50
CA LEU A 41 2.43 -15.14 9.17
C LEU A 41 1.97 -15.55 10.58
N GLY A 42 2.19 -16.80 10.99
CA GLY A 42 1.79 -17.29 12.32
C GLY A 42 0.27 -17.35 12.51
N ILE A 43 -0.50 -17.44 11.42
CA ILE A 43 -1.97 -17.43 11.44
C ILE A 43 -2.58 -18.84 11.36
N GLY A 44 -3.80 -18.98 11.85
CA GLY A 44 -4.57 -20.23 11.75
C GLY A 44 -5.03 -20.56 10.32
N TYR A 45 -5.35 -21.84 10.07
CA TYR A 45 -5.75 -22.36 8.76
C TYR A 45 -6.89 -21.56 8.12
N ASN A 46 -7.97 -21.28 8.86
CA ASN A 46 -9.12 -20.54 8.32
C ASN A 46 -8.74 -19.13 7.86
N ARG A 47 -7.83 -18.46 8.57
CA ARG A 47 -7.33 -17.12 8.20
C ARG A 47 -6.47 -17.20 6.94
N ALA A 48 -5.57 -18.19 6.88
CA ALA A 48 -4.74 -18.43 5.70
C ALA A 48 -5.58 -18.79 4.45
N ALA A 49 -6.66 -19.55 4.62
CA ALA A 49 -7.60 -19.86 3.55
C ALA A 49 -8.39 -18.62 3.09
N SER A 50 -8.83 -17.77 4.03
CA SER A 50 -9.45 -16.48 3.71
C SER A 50 -8.49 -15.55 2.96
N LEU A 51 -7.20 -15.52 3.33
CA LEU A 51 -6.18 -14.75 2.63
C LEU A 51 -6.02 -15.19 1.18
N ILE A 52 -5.94 -16.50 0.93
CA ILE A 52 -5.88 -17.05 -0.43
C ILE A 52 -7.10 -16.61 -1.25
N LYS A 53 -8.32 -16.74 -0.70
CA LYS A 53 -9.54 -16.29 -1.39
C LYS A 53 -9.54 -14.79 -1.70
N MET A 54 -9.04 -13.98 -0.77
CA MET A 54 -8.92 -12.53 -0.96
C MET A 54 -7.88 -12.18 -2.03
N MET A 55 -6.77 -12.92 -2.08
CA MET A 55 -5.76 -12.77 -3.12
C MET A 55 -6.25 -13.25 -4.49
N GLU A 56 -7.06 -14.30 -4.55
CA GLU A 56 -7.73 -14.77 -5.77
C GLU A 56 -8.73 -13.74 -6.29
N SER A 57 -9.58 -13.17 -5.43
CA SER A 57 -10.56 -12.15 -5.83
C SER A 57 -9.91 -10.86 -6.32
N ARG A 58 -8.73 -10.52 -5.78
CA ARG A 58 -7.91 -9.37 -6.21
C ARG A 58 -6.99 -9.70 -7.40
N GLY A 59 -7.02 -10.93 -7.93
CA GLY A 59 -6.24 -11.34 -9.11
C GLY A 59 -4.73 -11.44 -8.87
N VAL A 60 -4.31 -11.57 -7.61
CA VAL A 60 -2.89 -11.77 -7.23
C VAL A 60 -2.48 -13.23 -7.40
N VAL A 61 -3.40 -14.12 -7.05
CA VAL A 61 -3.22 -15.56 -7.02
C VAL A 61 -4.29 -16.21 -7.91
N GLY A 62 -3.92 -17.28 -8.62
CA GLY A 62 -4.78 -18.05 -9.50
C GLY A 62 -5.09 -19.44 -8.96
N PRO A 63 -5.59 -20.36 -9.80
CA PRO A 63 -5.90 -21.71 -9.36
C PRO A 63 -4.67 -22.45 -8.84
N THR A 64 -4.91 -23.51 -8.07
CA THR A 64 -3.87 -24.40 -7.56
C THR A 64 -3.07 -25.01 -8.71
N GLN A 65 -1.75 -25.00 -8.60
CA GLN A 65 -0.77 -25.59 -9.50
C GLN A 65 -0.62 -27.09 -9.22
N ASP A 66 -0.94 -27.93 -10.21
CA ASP A 66 -0.69 -29.37 -10.18
C ASP A 66 -1.12 -30.08 -8.87
N ASN A 67 -0.43 -31.16 -8.50
CA ASN A 67 -0.66 -31.97 -7.30
C ASN A 67 0.00 -31.37 -6.03
N THR A 68 0.52 -30.16 -6.12
CA THR A 68 1.17 -29.45 -5.01
C THR A 68 0.20 -28.37 -4.58
N ASN A 69 -0.23 -28.28 -3.31
CA ASN A 69 -1.24 -27.32 -2.84
C ASN A 69 -0.83 -25.82 -2.92
N TRP A 70 -0.05 -25.43 -3.91
CA TRP A 70 0.45 -24.09 -4.22
C TRP A 70 -0.46 -23.48 -5.27
N HIS A 71 -0.70 -22.19 -5.19
CA HIS A 71 -1.50 -21.46 -6.15
C HIS A 71 -0.61 -20.69 -7.12
N ALA A 72 -1.07 -20.54 -8.36
CA ALA A 72 -0.35 -19.79 -9.38
C ALA A 72 -0.24 -18.31 -9.00
N VAL A 73 0.96 -17.75 -8.96
CA VAL A 73 1.16 -16.31 -8.70
C VAL A 73 1.05 -15.55 -10.02
N LEU A 74 0.07 -14.65 -10.11
CA LEU A 74 -0.27 -13.93 -11.35
C LEU A 74 0.41 -12.56 -11.45
N ILE A 75 0.97 -12.07 -10.34
CA ILE A 75 1.76 -10.84 -10.30
C ILE A 75 3.23 -11.14 -10.60
N PRO A 76 3.95 -10.21 -11.25
CA PRO A 76 5.39 -10.35 -11.42
C PRO A 76 6.06 -10.35 -10.04
N THR A 77 6.90 -11.36 -9.79
CA THR A 77 7.75 -11.40 -8.60
C THR A 77 8.89 -10.40 -8.76
N GLU A 78 9.54 -9.98 -7.68
CA GLU A 78 10.63 -9.00 -7.75
C GLU A 78 11.74 -9.44 -8.74
N ASN A 79 12.14 -10.71 -8.70
CA ASN A 79 13.15 -11.26 -9.62
C ASN A 79 12.66 -11.31 -11.08
N LYS A 80 11.39 -11.67 -11.33
CA LYS A 80 10.83 -11.68 -12.69
C LYS A 80 10.50 -10.27 -13.19
N ALA A 81 10.17 -9.34 -12.31
CA ALA A 81 9.91 -7.96 -12.68
C ALA A 81 11.17 -7.36 -13.27
N GLU A 82 12.33 -7.54 -12.62
CA GLU A 82 13.63 -7.11 -13.15
C GLU A 82 13.93 -7.77 -14.50
N GLU A 83 13.79 -9.10 -14.62
CA GLU A 83 14.00 -9.80 -15.90
C GLU A 83 13.01 -9.37 -17.01
N ILE A 84 11.75 -9.10 -16.67
CA ILE A 84 10.74 -8.58 -17.60
C ILE A 84 11.08 -7.15 -18.00
N PHE A 85 11.52 -6.30 -17.06
CA PHE A 85 11.91 -4.92 -17.33
C PHE A 85 13.15 -4.87 -18.24
N ASP A 86 14.14 -5.73 -17.99
CA ASP A 86 15.36 -5.84 -18.79
C ASP A 86 15.09 -6.45 -20.18
N GLY A 87 14.28 -7.52 -20.26
CA GLY A 87 13.90 -8.15 -21.52
C GLY A 87 12.98 -7.29 -22.40
N LEU A 88 12.07 -6.53 -21.78
CA LEU A 88 11.21 -5.57 -22.48
C LEU A 88 12.02 -4.36 -22.99
N ALA A 89 13.16 -4.03 -22.37
CA ALA A 89 14.03 -2.97 -22.85
C ALA A 89 14.64 -3.31 -24.21
N ASP A 90 15.12 -4.55 -24.41
CA ASP A 90 15.79 -4.97 -25.64
C ASP A 90 14.84 -5.12 -26.84
N GLU A 91 13.69 -5.75 -26.66
CA GLU A 91 12.72 -5.96 -27.75
C GLU A 91 12.03 -4.64 -28.16
N ARG A 92 11.78 -3.75 -27.18
CA ARG A 92 11.29 -2.39 -27.47
C ARG A 92 12.37 -1.49 -28.05
N LEU A 93 13.66 -1.66 -27.70
CA LEU A 93 14.77 -0.93 -28.31
C LEU A 93 14.88 -1.26 -29.81
N GLN A 94 14.84 -2.54 -30.17
CA GLN A 94 14.86 -2.98 -31.57
C GLN A 94 13.62 -2.49 -32.34
N SER A 95 12.44 -2.52 -31.71
CA SER A 95 11.18 -1.99 -32.26
C SER A 95 11.22 -0.46 -32.40
N LEU A 96 11.84 0.24 -31.45
CA LEU A 96 12.06 1.69 -31.49
C LEU A 96 13.05 2.08 -32.59
N GLU A 97 14.11 1.32 -32.81
CA GLU A 97 15.09 1.57 -33.87
C GLU A 97 14.50 1.33 -35.26
N THR A 98 13.67 0.30 -35.42
CA THR A 98 12.91 0.07 -36.66
C THR A 98 11.86 1.15 -36.92
N LEU A 99 11.16 1.63 -35.89
CA LEU A 99 10.22 2.77 -35.99
C LEU A 99 10.93 4.11 -36.22
N LYS A 100 12.12 4.33 -35.63
CA LYS A 100 12.94 5.53 -35.85
C LYS A 100 13.37 5.65 -37.32
N ARG A 101 13.56 4.52 -38.02
CA ARG A 101 13.96 4.44 -39.44
C ARG A 101 12.86 4.91 -40.41
N HIS A 102 11.59 4.91 -40.00
CA HIS A 102 10.43 5.34 -40.81
C HIS A 102 9.65 6.46 -40.11
N SER A 103 10.34 7.29 -39.34
CA SER A 103 9.69 8.21 -38.43
C SER A 103 9.15 9.44 -39.16
N HIS A 104 7.87 9.40 -39.48
CA HIS A 104 7.11 10.51 -40.04
C HIS A 104 7.23 11.73 -39.09
N PRO A 105 7.82 12.86 -39.52
CA PRO A 105 8.14 14.00 -38.65
C PRO A 105 6.92 14.57 -37.89
N GLU A 106 5.73 14.44 -38.48
CA GLU A 106 4.44 14.76 -37.85
C GLU A 106 4.13 13.91 -36.60
N TRP A 107 4.43 12.61 -36.62
CA TRP A 107 4.09 11.72 -35.51
C TRP A 107 5.00 11.93 -34.30
N ARG A 108 6.30 12.22 -34.53
CA ARG A 108 7.23 12.62 -33.46
C ARG A 108 6.78 13.88 -32.74
N ARG A 109 6.33 14.90 -33.49
CA ARG A 109 5.82 16.14 -32.88
C ARG A 109 4.59 15.88 -32.03
N LYS A 110 3.63 15.10 -32.52
CA LYS A 110 2.42 14.76 -31.76
C LYS A 110 2.74 14.01 -30.47
N ILE A 111 3.64 13.02 -30.54
CA ILE A 111 4.10 12.30 -29.34
C ILE A 111 4.82 13.26 -28.39
N GLN A 112 5.71 14.12 -28.89
CA GLN A 112 6.47 15.05 -28.06
C GLN A 112 5.56 16.04 -27.33
N VAL A 113 4.53 16.58 -28.00
CA VAL A 113 3.52 17.45 -27.38
C VAL A 113 2.78 16.71 -26.26
N CYS A 114 2.39 15.45 -26.47
CA CYS A 114 1.79 14.64 -25.40
C CYS A 114 2.74 14.41 -24.23
N VAL A 115 4.02 14.10 -24.51
CA VAL A 115 5.05 13.91 -23.48
C VAL A 115 5.25 15.19 -22.68
N ASP A 116 5.34 16.35 -23.33
CA ASP A 116 5.55 17.63 -22.66
C ASP A 116 4.31 18.05 -21.85
N SER A 117 3.11 17.74 -22.35
CA SER A 117 1.85 17.95 -21.61
C SER A 117 1.79 17.09 -20.35
N ILE A 118 2.19 15.82 -20.44
CA ILE A 118 2.24 14.91 -19.28
C ILE A 118 3.30 15.38 -18.28
N LYS A 119 4.49 15.76 -18.75
CA LYS A 119 5.54 16.33 -17.89
C LYS A 119 5.05 17.56 -17.14
N TYR A 120 4.32 18.46 -17.82
CA TYR A 120 3.75 19.64 -17.19
C TYR A 120 2.77 19.29 -16.06
N VAL A 121 1.85 18.36 -16.30
CA VAL A 121 0.91 17.88 -15.27
C VAL A 121 1.65 17.30 -14.07
N ILE A 122 2.70 16.50 -14.31
CA ILE A 122 3.52 15.92 -13.23
C ILE A 122 4.22 17.04 -12.42
N THR A 123 4.79 18.04 -13.08
CA THR A 123 5.45 19.16 -12.38
C THR A 123 4.47 19.98 -11.55
N GLU A 124 3.26 20.18 -12.04
CA GLU A 124 2.21 20.90 -11.32
C GLU A 124 1.76 20.12 -10.08
N GLN A 125 1.48 18.82 -10.24
CA GLN A 125 1.10 17.94 -9.12
C GLN A 125 2.21 17.86 -8.06
N ASN A 126 3.47 17.76 -8.47
CA ASN A 126 4.61 17.77 -7.54
C ASN A 126 4.71 19.07 -6.74
N SER A 127 4.38 20.21 -7.37
CA SER A 127 4.35 21.51 -6.71
C SER A 127 3.21 21.59 -5.68
N GLN A 128 2.04 21.03 -6.02
CA GLN A 128 0.91 20.92 -5.09
C GLN A 128 1.22 20.01 -3.89
N ILE A 129 1.88 18.87 -4.12
CA ILE A 129 2.35 17.97 -3.05
C ILE A 129 3.34 18.71 -2.13
N ALA A 130 4.30 19.44 -2.70
CA ALA A 130 5.27 20.21 -1.91
C ALA A 130 4.60 21.28 -1.05
N ARG A 131 3.54 21.94 -1.56
CA ARG A 131 2.75 22.89 -0.78
C ARG A 131 2.02 22.20 0.38
N LEU A 132 1.30 21.12 0.11
CA LEU A 132 0.56 20.38 1.15
C LEU A 132 1.50 19.86 2.25
N LYS A 133 2.70 19.41 1.89
CA LYS A 133 3.72 18.99 2.87
C LYS A 133 4.10 20.12 3.83
N ARG A 134 4.34 21.34 3.32
CA ARG A 134 4.65 22.51 4.18
C ARG A 134 3.49 22.89 5.09
N GLU A 135 2.25 22.84 4.58
CA GLU A 135 1.06 23.10 5.39
C GLU A 135 0.94 22.06 6.53
N HIS A 136 1.14 20.77 6.22
CA HIS A 136 1.13 19.69 7.20
C HIS A 136 2.23 19.86 8.27
N GLU A 137 3.46 20.18 7.87
CA GLU A 137 4.57 20.47 8.81
C GLU A 137 4.23 21.65 9.74
N GLY A 138 3.60 22.70 9.21
CA GLY A 138 3.14 23.83 10.01
C GLY A 138 2.06 23.45 11.03
N LEU A 139 1.12 22.58 10.65
CA LEU A 139 0.10 22.06 11.57
C LEU A 139 0.72 21.20 12.67
N LEU A 140 1.70 20.35 12.35
CA LEU A 140 2.42 19.55 13.33
C LEU A 140 3.16 20.42 14.35
N SER A 141 3.78 21.52 13.92
CA SER A 141 4.43 22.47 14.84
C SER A 141 3.42 23.09 15.82
N LYS A 142 2.25 23.51 15.33
CA LYS A 142 1.18 24.05 16.18
C LYS A 142 0.62 23.02 17.16
N LEU A 143 0.46 21.77 16.70
CA LEU A 143 0.02 20.68 17.56
C LEU A 143 1.00 20.49 18.71
N LYS A 144 2.31 20.46 18.42
CA LYS A 144 3.36 20.36 19.42
C LYS A 144 3.34 21.50 20.43
N GLU A 145 3.09 22.74 19.98
CA GLU A 145 2.94 23.90 20.88
C GLU A 145 1.74 23.75 21.81
N ILE A 146 0.61 23.25 21.31
CA ILE A 146 -0.59 22.99 22.12
C ILE A 146 -0.34 21.88 23.13
N GLU A 147 0.30 20.78 22.72
CA GLU A 147 0.68 19.67 23.61
C GLU A 147 1.59 20.16 24.73
N GLN A 148 2.61 20.97 24.41
CA GLN A 148 3.49 21.55 25.42
C GLN A 148 2.72 22.46 26.40
N ALA A 149 1.79 23.28 25.90
CA ALA A 149 0.98 24.16 26.75
C ALA A 149 0.04 23.37 27.68
N LEU A 150 -0.47 22.22 27.22
CA LEU A 150 -1.25 21.30 28.06
C LEU A 150 -0.38 20.70 29.16
N ASP A 151 0.82 20.23 28.84
CA ASP A 151 1.77 19.70 29.83
C ASP A 151 2.13 20.76 30.90
N GLU A 152 2.34 22.01 30.48
CA GLU A 152 2.61 23.14 31.38
C GLU A 152 1.41 23.48 32.28
N TYR A 153 0.18 23.39 31.74
CA TYR A 153 -1.04 23.60 32.51
C TYR A 153 -1.23 22.52 33.58
N ASP A 154 -1.05 21.25 33.21
CA ASP A 154 -1.16 20.11 34.13
C ASP A 154 -0.06 20.09 35.19
N ALA A 155 1.13 20.62 34.88
CA ALA A 155 2.22 20.77 35.82
C ALA A 155 2.02 21.92 36.84
N LYS A 156 1.03 22.81 36.64
CA LYS A 156 0.78 23.93 37.54
C LYS A 156 0.13 23.43 38.83
N PRO A 157 0.73 23.67 40.02
CA PRO A 157 0.15 23.22 41.27
C PRO A 157 -1.20 23.93 41.49
N ALA A 158 -2.20 23.14 41.90
CA ALA A 158 -3.53 23.64 42.21
C ALA A 158 -3.43 24.86 43.17
N PRO A 159 -4.21 25.94 42.93
CA PRO A 159 -4.18 27.08 43.82
C PRO A 159 -4.58 26.62 45.22
N SER A 160 -3.66 26.78 46.17
CA SER A 160 -3.93 26.56 47.58
C SER A 160 -5.08 27.47 48.00
N ASN A 161 -6.26 26.90 48.24
CA ASN A 161 -7.36 27.59 48.90
C ASN A 161 -6.95 27.86 50.36
N GLU A 162 -6.15 28.90 50.58
CA GLU A 162 -6.14 29.62 51.85
C GLU A 162 -7.36 30.54 51.87
N THR A 163 -8.53 29.93 52.10
CA THR A 163 -9.67 30.67 52.60
C THR A 163 -9.28 31.12 54.00
N LYS A 164 -9.00 32.41 54.12
CA LYS A 164 -8.73 33.09 55.38
C LYS A 164 -9.90 32.81 56.35
N GLU A 165 -9.67 31.93 57.31
CA GLU A 165 -10.35 31.98 58.61
C GLU A 165 -9.96 33.32 59.25
N ASN A 166 -10.77 34.35 59.02
CA ASN A 166 -10.73 35.61 59.75
C ASN A 166 -12.09 36.29 59.59
N CYS A 167 -13.08 35.85 60.36
CA CYS A 167 -13.84 36.67 61.32
C CYS A 167 -14.91 35.81 62.01
#